data_AF-A0A918CK15-F1
#
_entry.id   AF-A0A918CK15-F1
#
_cell.length_a   1.000
_cell.length_b   1.000
_cell.length_c   1.000
_cell.angle_alpha   90.00
_cell.angle_beta   90.00
_cell.angle_gamma   90.00
#
_symmetry.space_group_name_H-M   'P 1'
#
loop_
_entity.id
_entity.type
_entity.pdbx_description
1 polymer ?
#
loop_
_entity_poly.entity_id
_entity_poly.type
_entity_poly.pdbx_seq_one_letter_code
_entity_poly.pdbx_strand_id
1 'polypeptide(L)'
;MNRLMQQRTHMIDLTHSLRDDVFKAISGSDLEFSPGADAHTLRGLLLQQADIQAAYAQSFRTLHLSFGEATPDQQQSAQELQEHFARLDAELLAALDALSDDDLKRPHDPRGLKAPGYTVETSFYTYRESVLIFAARASVYLRALGREVPALTKSFVG
;
A
#
# COMPACT_ATOMS: atom_id res chain seq x y z
N MET A 1 -7.00 -6.61 19.77
CA MET A 1 -6.00 -7.34 18.97
C MET A 1 -6.36 -8.80 18.72
N ASN A 2 -6.86 -9.07 17.51
CA ASN A 2 -7.12 -10.41 16.97
C ASN A 2 -5.85 -11.20 16.65
N ARG A 3 -5.99 -12.48 16.30
CA ARG A 3 -4.90 -13.42 15.99
C ARG A 3 -4.03 -12.95 14.84
N LEU A 4 -4.61 -12.29 13.83
CA LEU A 4 -3.86 -11.82 12.67
C LEU A 4 -2.88 -10.73 13.11
N MET A 5 -3.35 -9.75 13.86
CA MET A 5 -2.52 -8.67 14.41
C MET A 5 -1.46 -9.22 15.37
N GLN A 6 -1.82 -10.11 16.29
CA GLN A 6 -0.85 -10.74 17.21
C GLN A 6 0.29 -11.47 16.47
N GLN A 7 -0.01 -12.14 15.36
CA GLN A 7 0.97 -12.94 14.63
C GLN A 7 1.73 -12.16 13.55
N ARG A 8 1.14 -11.08 13.03
CA ARG A 8 1.56 -10.46 11.76
C ARG A 8 1.75 -8.95 11.78
N THR A 9 1.59 -8.25 12.92
CA THR A 9 1.90 -6.81 12.98
C THR A 9 3.29 -6.49 12.43
N HIS A 10 4.32 -7.26 12.84
CA HIS A 10 5.67 -7.07 12.31
C HIS A 10 5.77 -7.24 10.78
N MET A 11 4.93 -8.08 10.17
CA MET A 11 4.92 -8.22 8.71
C MET A 11 4.32 -7.00 8.00
N ILE A 12 3.36 -6.31 8.63
CA ILE A 12 2.82 -5.05 8.09
C ILE A 12 3.92 -3.99 8.13
N ASP A 13 4.53 -3.81 9.30
CA ASP A 13 5.61 -2.84 9.51
C ASP A 13 6.75 -3.06 8.51
N LEU A 14 7.14 -4.32 8.30
CA LEU A 14 8.16 -4.69 7.34
C LEU A 14 7.75 -4.34 5.90
N THR A 15 6.50 -4.60 5.51
CA THR A 15 6.02 -4.25 4.17
C THR A 15 5.90 -2.74 3.97
N HIS A 16 5.41 -1.98 4.96
CA HIS A 16 5.35 -0.52 4.89
C HIS A 16 6.73 0.13 4.84
N SER A 17 7.73 -0.48 5.51
CA SER A 17 9.12 -0.04 5.43
C SER A 17 9.66 -0.05 3.99
N LEU A 18 9.20 -0.97 3.12
CA LEU A 18 9.58 -0.98 1.71
C LEU A 18 9.12 0.28 0.96
N ARG A 19 7.94 0.80 1.32
CA ARG A 19 7.41 2.06 0.78
C ARG A 19 8.16 3.25 1.37
N ASP A 20 8.39 3.25 2.68
CA ASP A 20 9.07 4.34 3.36
C ASP A 20 10.53 4.49 2.92
N ASP A 21 11.20 3.39 2.58
CA ASP A 21 12.54 3.39 2.00
C ASP A 21 12.58 4.06 0.61
N VAL A 22 11.49 4.03 -0.16
CA VAL A 22 11.39 4.78 -1.42
C VAL A 22 11.41 6.29 -1.13
N PHE A 23 10.66 6.76 -0.13
CA PHE A 23 10.67 8.18 0.27
C PHE A 23 12.05 8.66 0.70
N LYS A 24 12.86 7.80 1.33
CA LYS A 24 14.25 8.12 1.69
C LYS A 24 15.18 8.23 0.48
N ALA A 25 14.85 7.57 -0.63
CA ALA A 25 15.68 7.50 -1.83
C ALA A 25 15.35 8.57 -2.88
N ILE A 26 14.27 9.33 -2.70
CA ILE A 26 13.79 10.33 -3.66
C ILE A 26 13.76 11.74 -3.06
N SER A 27 13.76 12.73 -3.95
CA SER A 27 13.57 14.14 -3.63
C SER A 27 12.27 14.66 -4.24
N GLY A 28 11.81 15.83 -3.81
CA GLY A 28 10.59 16.44 -4.36
C GLY A 28 10.63 16.65 -5.87
N SER A 29 11.80 16.92 -6.45
CA SER A 29 11.96 17.06 -7.92
C SER A 29 11.80 15.74 -8.68
N ASP A 30 11.97 14.60 -8.01
CA ASP A 30 11.85 13.28 -8.64
C ASP A 30 10.38 12.87 -8.82
N LEU A 31 9.42 13.56 -8.17
CA LEU A 31 8.00 13.20 -8.18
C LEU A 31 7.35 13.25 -9.57
N GLU A 32 7.80 14.16 -10.43
CA GLU A 32 7.28 14.29 -11.81
C GLU A 32 7.96 13.35 -12.80
N PHE A 33 8.98 12.59 -12.37
CA PHE A 33 9.67 11.66 -13.24
C PHE A 33 8.73 10.52 -13.67
N SER A 34 8.72 10.23 -14.98
CA SER A 34 8.14 9.02 -15.56
C SER A 34 9.20 8.32 -16.41
N PRO A 35 9.31 6.97 -16.36
CA PRO A 35 10.22 6.22 -17.23
C PRO A 35 9.76 6.18 -18.71
N GLY A 36 8.65 6.86 -19.05
CA GLY A 36 8.11 6.97 -20.41
C GLY A 36 6.99 5.98 -20.72
N ALA A 37 6.52 6.00 -21.97
CA ALA A 37 5.32 5.28 -22.43
C ALA A 37 4.09 5.64 -21.56
N ASP A 38 3.25 4.66 -21.26
CA ASP A 38 2.03 4.84 -20.47
C ASP A 38 2.28 4.72 -18.94
N ALA A 39 3.54 4.79 -18.51
CA ALA A 39 3.87 4.72 -17.09
C ALA A 39 3.50 6.04 -16.37
N HIS A 40 2.88 5.92 -15.20
CA HIS A 40 2.62 7.05 -14.31
C HIS A 40 3.91 7.82 -13.97
N THR A 41 3.76 9.04 -13.48
CA THR A 41 4.85 9.69 -12.75
C THR A 41 5.11 8.97 -11.43
N LEU A 42 6.27 9.20 -10.80
CA LEU A 42 6.57 8.65 -9.48
C LEU A 42 5.51 9.07 -8.44
N ARG A 43 5.05 10.33 -8.52
CA ARG A 43 3.87 10.82 -7.79
C ARG A 43 2.64 9.97 -8.07
N GLY A 44 2.31 9.74 -9.34
CA GLY A 44 1.15 8.93 -9.71
C GLY A 44 1.25 7.51 -9.16
N LEU A 45 2.45 6.91 -9.15
CA LEU A 45 2.70 5.61 -8.54
C LEU A 45 2.45 5.62 -7.03
N LEU A 46 2.91 6.67 -6.32
CA LEU A 46 2.67 6.85 -4.88
C LEU A 46 1.18 7.05 -4.57
N LEU A 47 0.51 7.94 -5.30
CA LEU A 47 -0.92 8.19 -5.14
C LEU A 47 -1.75 6.93 -5.40
N GLN A 48 -1.41 6.16 -6.43
CA GLN A 48 -2.07 4.87 -6.69
C GLN A 48 -1.92 3.90 -5.51
N GLN A 49 -0.74 3.84 -4.88
CA GLN A 49 -0.55 3.00 -3.69
C GLN A 49 -1.32 3.53 -2.48
N ALA A 50 -1.42 4.85 -2.33
CA ALA A 50 -2.24 5.48 -1.29
C ALA A 50 -3.72 5.11 -1.46
N ASP A 51 -4.26 5.18 -2.67
CA ASP A 51 -5.64 4.78 -2.99
C ASP A 51 -5.92 3.33 -2.65
N ILE A 52 -4.99 2.44 -3.03
CA ILE A 52 -5.10 1.02 -2.71
C ILE A 52 -5.16 0.84 -1.19
N GLN A 53 -4.26 1.49 -0.43
CA GLN A 53 -4.25 1.37 1.02
C GLN A 53 -5.51 1.92 1.67
N ALA A 54 -6.00 3.08 1.22
CA ALA A 54 -7.26 3.66 1.70
C ALA A 54 -8.44 2.73 1.44
N ALA A 55 -8.53 2.17 0.23
CA ALA A 55 -9.56 1.20 -0.15
C ALA A 55 -9.52 -0.04 0.75
N TYR A 56 -8.34 -0.60 1.02
CA TYR A 56 -8.22 -1.76 1.92
C TYR A 56 -8.58 -1.40 3.37
N ALA A 57 -8.09 -0.28 3.91
CA ALA A 57 -8.43 0.18 5.25
C ALA A 57 -9.94 0.33 5.43
N GLN A 58 -10.62 0.94 4.45
CA GLN A 58 -12.07 1.07 4.45
C GLN A 58 -12.76 -0.29 4.30
N SER A 59 -12.25 -1.16 3.43
CA SER A 59 -12.83 -2.48 3.20
C SER A 59 -12.79 -3.39 4.43
N PHE A 60 -11.83 -3.20 5.34
CA PHE A 60 -11.80 -3.95 6.59
C PHE A 60 -12.87 -3.47 7.58
N ARG A 61 -13.32 -2.21 7.47
CA ARG A 61 -14.43 -1.67 8.26
C ARG A 61 -15.78 -2.11 7.70
N THR A 62 -15.91 -2.16 6.38
CA THR A 62 -17.21 -2.38 5.70
C THR A 62 -17.40 -3.79 5.17
N LEU A 63 -16.34 -4.59 5.12
CA LEU A 63 -16.26 -5.91 4.48
C LEU A 63 -16.51 -5.89 2.96
N HIS A 64 -16.40 -4.72 2.35
CA HIS A 64 -16.61 -4.50 0.93
C HIS A 64 -15.44 -3.70 0.34
N LEU A 65 -14.74 -4.28 -0.63
CA LEU A 65 -13.63 -3.62 -1.31
C LEU A 65 -14.11 -2.85 -2.54
N SER A 66 -13.95 -1.53 -2.48
CA SER A 66 -14.23 -0.61 -3.59
C SER A 66 -13.01 0.27 -3.85
N PHE A 67 -12.74 0.56 -5.13
CA PHE A 67 -11.68 1.46 -5.57
C PHE A 67 -12.30 2.68 -6.24
N GLY A 68 -11.63 3.84 -6.15
CA GLY A 68 -12.07 5.06 -6.85
C GLY A 68 -12.80 6.09 -5.99
N GLU A 69 -12.75 5.96 -4.66
CA GLU A 69 -12.97 7.13 -3.80
C GLU A 69 -11.77 8.07 -3.94
N ALA A 70 -12.02 9.35 -4.24
CA ALA A 70 -11.01 10.27 -4.76
C ALA A 70 -9.87 10.53 -3.77
N THR A 71 -8.63 10.38 -4.25
CA THR A 71 -7.40 10.86 -3.59
C THR A 71 -7.42 12.40 -3.50
N PRO A 72 -6.85 12.99 -2.43
CA PRO A 72 -6.56 14.42 -2.40
C PRO A 72 -5.70 14.87 -3.59
N ASP A 73 -5.79 16.16 -3.90
CA ASP A 73 -5.22 16.83 -5.08
C ASP A 73 -3.79 16.39 -5.46
N GLN A 74 -3.51 16.33 -6.76
CA GLN A 74 -2.24 15.82 -7.31
C GLN A 74 -1.02 16.68 -6.93
N GLN A 75 -1.20 17.84 -6.30
CA GLN A 75 -0.12 18.81 -6.04
C GLN A 75 0.71 18.56 -4.76
N GLN A 76 0.57 17.41 -4.09
CA GLN A 76 1.26 17.14 -2.81
C GLN A 76 2.79 17.09 -2.91
N SER A 77 3.51 17.80 -2.07
CA SER A 77 4.95 17.62 -1.87
C SER A 77 5.29 16.21 -1.37
N ALA A 78 6.56 15.81 -1.45
CA ALA A 78 7.02 14.51 -0.94
C ALA A 78 6.71 14.35 0.57
N GLN A 79 6.81 15.45 1.32
CA GLN A 79 6.48 15.47 2.75
C GLN A 79 4.97 15.27 2.97
N GLU A 80 4.12 15.97 2.23
CA GLU A 80 2.66 15.81 2.35
C GLU A 80 2.20 14.39 1.98
N LEU A 81 2.84 13.76 0.98
CA LEU A 81 2.61 12.36 0.63
C LEU A 81 3.03 11.42 1.77
N GLN A 82 4.17 11.66 2.40
CA GLN A 82 4.63 10.84 3.54
C GLN A 82 3.71 10.98 4.75
N GLU A 83 3.27 12.20 5.06
CA GLU A 83 2.28 12.46 6.13
C GLU A 83 0.91 11.83 5.80
N HIS A 84 0.53 11.82 4.51
CA HIS A 84 -0.68 11.12 4.07
C HIS A 84 -0.57 9.61 4.29
N PHE A 85 0.54 8.98 3.93
CA PHE A 85 0.75 7.55 4.19
C PHE A 85 0.78 7.23 5.68
N ALA A 86 1.39 8.06 6.52
CA ALA A 86 1.38 7.85 7.97
C ALA A 86 -0.05 7.82 8.55
N ARG A 87 -0.95 8.68 8.04
CA ARG A 87 -2.38 8.63 8.40
C ARG A 87 -3.04 7.35 7.90
N LEU A 88 -2.80 6.97 6.65
CA LEU A 88 -3.33 5.73 6.08
C LEU A 88 -2.84 4.48 6.82
N ASP A 89 -1.62 4.48 7.34
CA ASP A 89 -1.07 3.36 8.13
C ASP A 89 -1.84 3.23 9.44
N ALA A 90 -2.02 4.34 10.16
CA ALA A 90 -2.79 4.37 11.39
C ALA A 90 -4.25 3.92 11.16
N GLU A 91 -4.86 4.38 10.07
CA GLU A 91 -6.23 4.02 9.69
C GLU A 91 -6.38 2.53 9.37
N LEU A 92 -5.42 1.96 8.64
CA LEU A 92 -5.38 0.54 8.30
C LEU A 92 -5.20 -0.32 9.56
N LEU A 93 -4.23 0.02 10.41
CA LEU A 93 -3.96 -0.70 11.65
C LEU A 93 -5.15 -0.66 12.60
N ALA A 94 -5.81 0.50 12.73
CA ALA A 94 -7.03 0.64 13.53
C ALA A 94 -8.18 -0.22 12.97
N ALA A 95 -8.36 -0.24 11.65
CA ALA A 95 -9.39 -1.07 11.01
C ALA A 95 -9.11 -2.57 11.23
N LEU A 96 -7.85 -3.00 11.13
CA LEU A 96 -7.46 -4.38 11.37
C LEU A 96 -7.59 -4.77 12.84
N ASP A 97 -7.24 -3.90 13.79
CA ASP A 97 -7.34 -4.20 15.23
C ASP A 97 -8.79 -4.30 15.72
N ALA A 98 -9.71 -3.57 15.08
CA ALA A 98 -11.14 -3.60 15.39
C ALA A 98 -11.84 -4.90 14.99
N LEU A 99 -11.26 -5.70 14.10
CA LEU A 99 -11.82 -7.00 13.68
C LEU A 99 -11.69 -8.04 14.78
N SER A 100 -12.72 -8.88 14.94
CA SER A 100 -12.64 -10.10 15.75
C SER A 100 -12.00 -11.26 14.98
N ASP A 101 -11.61 -12.34 15.67
CA ASP A 101 -11.07 -13.55 15.03
C ASP A 101 -12.08 -14.23 14.09
N ASP A 102 -13.38 -14.09 14.36
CA ASP A 102 -14.43 -14.62 13.49
C ASP A 102 -14.66 -13.72 12.27
N ASP A 103 -14.46 -12.41 12.39
CA ASP A 103 -14.51 -11.51 11.24
C ASP A 103 -13.45 -11.86 10.19
N LEU A 104 -12.28 -12.34 10.61
CA LEU A 104 -11.21 -12.76 9.70
C LEU A 104 -11.63 -13.87 8.72
N LYS A 105 -12.61 -14.69 9.11
CA LYS A 105 -13.14 -15.81 8.30
C LYS A 105 -14.32 -15.41 7.43
N ARG A 106 -14.88 -14.22 7.65
CA ARG A 106 -16.04 -13.74 6.88
C ARG A 106 -15.62 -13.54 5.42
N PRO A 107 -16.54 -13.79 4.47
CA PRO A 107 -16.34 -13.39 3.09
C PRO A 107 -16.03 -11.90 3.03
N HIS A 108 -14.99 -11.56 2.27
CA HIS A 108 -14.67 -10.18 1.91
C HIS A 108 -15.03 -10.06 0.43
N ASP A 109 -15.90 -9.12 0.07
CA ASP A 109 -16.33 -8.97 -1.33
C ASP A 109 -15.23 -8.28 -2.14
N PRO A 110 -14.42 -9.02 -2.94
CA PRO A 110 -13.41 -8.41 -3.76
C PRO A 110 -14.06 -7.90 -5.04
N ARG A 111 -14.42 -6.61 -5.08
CA ARG A 111 -14.84 -5.93 -6.32
C ARG A 111 -16.20 -6.39 -6.86
N GLY A 112 -17.14 -6.77 -6.00
CA GLY A 112 -18.47 -7.26 -6.40
C GLY A 112 -18.45 -8.65 -7.05
N LEU A 113 -17.29 -9.33 -7.02
CA LEU A 113 -17.12 -10.67 -7.57
C LEU A 113 -17.37 -11.69 -6.46
N LYS A 114 -18.34 -12.57 -6.64
CA LYS A 114 -18.50 -13.72 -5.74
C LYS A 114 -17.30 -14.65 -5.90
N ALA A 115 -16.31 -14.51 -5.02
CA ALA A 115 -15.15 -15.38 -4.91
C ALA A 115 -15.29 -16.26 -3.64
N PRO A 116 -15.85 -17.49 -3.76
CA PRO A 116 -15.99 -18.37 -2.62
C PRO A 116 -14.60 -18.64 -2.01
N GLY A 117 -14.43 -18.35 -0.72
CA GLY A 117 -13.15 -18.53 -0.01
C GLY A 117 -12.23 -17.29 0.01
N TYR A 118 -12.61 -16.17 -0.61
CA TYR A 118 -11.93 -14.90 -0.36
C TYR A 118 -12.42 -14.29 0.95
N THR A 119 -11.63 -14.42 2.00
CA THR A 119 -11.96 -13.94 3.34
C THR A 119 -11.25 -12.61 3.65
N VAL A 120 -11.63 -11.98 4.75
CA VAL A 120 -10.94 -10.79 5.29
C VAL A 120 -9.45 -11.06 5.51
N GLU A 121 -9.10 -12.25 6.02
CA GLU A 121 -7.70 -12.65 6.17
C GLU A 121 -6.96 -12.80 4.82
N THR A 122 -7.60 -13.39 3.82
CA THR A 122 -7.01 -13.46 2.46
C THR A 122 -6.80 -12.06 1.89
N SER A 123 -7.77 -11.17 2.09
CA SER A 123 -7.72 -9.77 1.65
C SER A 123 -6.55 -9.00 2.27
N PHE A 124 -6.25 -9.25 3.54
CA PHE A 124 -5.05 -8.72 4.18
C PHE A 124 -3.76 -9.15 3.48
N TYR A 125 -3.63 -10.42 3.08
CA TYR A 125 -2.45 -10.87 2.34
C TYR A 125 -2.38 -10.23 0.94
N THR A 126 -3.52 -10.10 0.24
CA THR A 126 -3.58 -9.40 -1.05
C THR A 126 -3.17 -7.93 -0.93
N TYR A 127 -3.56 -7.24 0.15
CA TYR A 127 -3.08 -5.88 0.41
C TYR A 127 -1.54 -5.85 0.53
N ARG A 128 -0.94 -6.78 1.28
CA ARG A 128 0.52 -6.84 1.41
C ARG A 128 1.22 -7.10 0.08
N GLU A 129 0.63 -7.92 -0.79
CA GLU A 129 1.13 -8.13 -2.16
C GLU A 129 1.12 -6.84 -2.97
N SER A 130 0.11 -5.97 -2.80
CA SER A 130 0.08 -4.67 -3.47
C SER A 130 1.29 -3.80 -3.12
N VAL A 131 1.73 -3.83 -1.85
CA VAL A 131 2.92 -3.09 -1.39
C VAL A 131 4.20 -3.64 -2.02
N LEU A 132 4.30 -4.96 -2.19
CA LEU A 132 5.43 -5.59 -2.90
C LEU A 132 5.45 -5.22 -4.38
N ILE A 133 4.29 -5.22 -5.04
CA ILE A 133 4.16 -4.78 -6.44
C ILE A 133 4.57 -3.30 -6.58
N PHE A 134 4.13 -2.45 -5.65
CA PHE A 134 4.57 -1.06 -5.58
C PHE A 134 6.10 -0.98 -5.43
N ALA A 135 6.68 -1.70 -4.49
CA ALA A 135 8.13 -1.67 -4.23
C ALA A 135 8.93 -2.13 -5.46
N ALA A 136 8.46 -3.18 -6.15
CA ALA A 136 9.07 -3.64 -7.40
C ALA A 136 9.04 -2.55 -8.47
N ARG A 137 7.88 -1.91 -8.68
CA ARG A 137 7.73 -0.80 -9.62
C ARG A 137 8.62 0.38 -9.23
N ALA A 138 8.61 0.80 -7.96
CA ALA A 138 9.43 1.90 -7.47
C ALA A 138 10.93 1.64 -7.68
N SER A 139 11.39 0.39 -7.55
CA SER A 139 12.79 0.03 -7.82
C SER A 139 13.22 0.34 -9.26
N VAL A 140 12.30 0.21 -10.23
CA VAL A 140 12.56 0.57 -11.64
C VAL A 140 12.70 2.08 -11.78
N TYR A 141 11.85 2.87 -11.10
CA TYR A 141 11.93 4.34 -11.13
C TYR A 141 13.24 4.82 -10.52
N LEU A 142 13.63 4.26 -9.37
CA LEU A 142 14.90 4.58 -8.72
C LEU A 142 16.09 4.31 -9.64
N ARG A 143 16.13 3.14 -10.30
CA ARG A 143 17.19 2.80 -11.27
C ARG A 143 17.21 3.77 -12.46
N ALA A 144 16.04 4.11 -12.99
CA ALA A 144 15.93 5.04 -14.13
C ALA A 144 16.36 6.48 -13.76
N LEU A 145 16.16 6.89 -12.50
CA LEU A 145 16.65 8.14 -11.93
C LEU A 145 18.15 8.10 -11.55
N GLY A 146 18.83 6.95 -11.72
CA GLY A 146 20.22 6.77 -11.28
C GLY A 146 20.39 6.75 -9.75
N ARG A 147 19.32 6.47 -9.00
CA ARG A 147 19.32 6.32 -7.53
C ARG A 147 19.67 4.89 -7.14
N GLU A 148 20.30 4.74 -6.00
CA GLU A 148 20.49 3.43 -5.41
C GLU A 148 19.14 2.88 -4.89
N VAL A 149 18.81 1.64 -5.26
CA VAL A 149 17.66 0.95 -4.68
C VAL A 149 18.01 0.54 -3.23
N PRO A 150 17.16 0.86 -2.24
CA PRO A 150 17.36 0.46 -0.84
C PRO A 150 17.61 -1.03 -0.67
N ALA A 151 18.44 -1.41 0.30
CA ALA A 151 18.84 -2.80 0.51
C ALA A 151 17.66 -3.73 0.81
N LEU A 152 16.70 -3.27 1.62
CA LEU A 152 15.50 -4.03 1.95
C LEU A 152 14.62 -4.23 0.71
N THR A 153 14.41 -3.19 -0.08
CA THR A 153 13.72 -3.32 -1.38
C THR A 153 14.43 -4.31 -2.29
N LYS A 154 15.76 -4.24 -2.42
CA LYS A 154 16.54 -5.23 -3.20
C LYS A 154 16.33 -6.66 -2.70
N SER A 155 16.25 -6.91 -1.40
CA SER A 155 16.09 -8.28 -0.89
C SER A 155 14.70 -8.87 -1.13
N PHE A 156 13.67 -8.04 -1.33
CA PHE A 156 12.30 -8.49 -1.56
C PHE A 156 11.93 -8.58 -3.05
N VAL A 157 12.42 -7.65 -3.87
CA VAL A 157 11.96 -7.46 -5.26
C VAL A 157 13.10 -7.19 -6.26
N GLY A 158 14.36 -7.34 -5.84
CA GLY A 158 15.55 -6.97 -6.61
C GLY A 158 16.14 -8.05 -7.50
#